data_AF-A0A1L0B9E2-F1
#
_entry.id   AF-A0A1L0B9E2-F1
#
_cell.length_a   1.000
_cell.length_b   1.000
_cell.length_c   1.000
_cell.angle_alpha   90.00
_cell.angle_beta   90.00
_cell.angle_gamma   90.00
#
_symmetry.space_group_name_H-M   'P 1'
#
loop_
_entity.id
_entity.type
_entity.pdbx_description
1 polymer ?
#
loop_
_entity_poly.entity_id
_entity_poly.type
_entity_poly.pdbx_seq_one_letter_code
_entity_poly.pdbx_strand_id
1 'polypeptide(L)'
;MAYVDKSQSLSGRNTIIEMIESAEDCTSKPVRMPALGKEFPQPEMSLIENAMFQVNPDLEDHQWRKQFFGDMPHYLSRYFAERYIKAFKRNGRQYANKYLRKTVGAKINPRLKKVLGQYNQQVKYRDSYTLCNDLFREKLLAEMDKSELKVLAQQYADFFAVQLDEQAAEQDGSQGYEQSIIQVFCGLREISRKFGYTPPYDKTEPDLTAAEAECGILRLTCNRAWESKLKAKRSIMREHLAIAVGQVQKSASPYCSRDCLHEWKNQKQRNRDFIKGMSVFDEDMDEEIALAEMFYKSTGNPAIRRCELMVRMRGYENIAQAMGCEGLFLTLTAPS
;
A
#
# COMPACT_ATOMS: atom_id res chain seq x y z
N MET A 1 -34.06 -42.69 20.17
CA MET A 1 -32.95 -41.94 19.54
C MET A 1 -31.80 -41.93 20.53
N ALA A 2 -30.64 -42.54 20.35
CA ALA A 2 -29.97 -43.08 19.17
C ALA A 2 -29.07 -44.27 19.61
N TYR A 3 -29.03 -45.33 18.79
CA TYR A 3 -28.06 -46.41 18.88
C TYR A 3 -26.80 -46.00 18.09
N VAL A 4 -25.63 -46.14 18.68
CA VAL A 4 -24.33 -45.94 18.02
C VAL A 4 -23.84 -47.31 17.57
N ASP A 5 -23.84 -47.54 16.26
CA ASP A 5 -23.32 -48.75 15.64
C ASP A 5 -21.88 -48.51 15.17
N LYS A 6 -20.96 -49.36 15.63
CA LYS A 6 -19.53 -49.34 15.29
C LYS A 6 -19.27 -50.40 14.23
N SER A 7 -19.27 -50.02 12.95
CA SER A 7 -18.62 -50.81 11.90
C SER A 7 -18.49 -50.03 10.59
N GLN A 8 -17.29 -49.51 10.30
CA GLN A 8 -16.78 -49.48 8.93
C GLN A 8 -15.28 -49.79 8.96
N SER A 9 -14.97 -50.97 8.44
CA SER A 9 -13.64 -51.56 8.31
C SER A 9 -12.86 -50.92 7.16
N LEU A 10 -11.56 -50.76 7.39
CA LEU A 10 -10.57 -50.34 6.40
C LEU A 10 -10.43 -51.41 5.31
N SER A 11 -11.00 -51.16 4.13
CA SER A 11 -10.73 -51.93 2.92
C SER A 11 -9.33 -51.58 2.38
N GLY A 12 -8.48 -52.58 2.17
CA GLY A 12 -7.24 -52.41 1.40
C GLY A 12 -5.94 -52.90 2.02
N ARG A 13 -5.93 -54.07 2.69
CA ARG A 13 -4.67 -54.78 2.98
C ARG A 13 -4.82 -56.26 2.65
N ASN A 14 -4.27 -56.66 1.50
CA ASN A 14 -4.08 -58.06 1.15
C ASN A 14 -3.13 -58.71 2.16
N THR A 15 -3.41 -59.95 2.53
CA THR A 15 -2.58 -60.67 3.52
C THR A 15 -1.37 -61.29 2.85
N ILE A 16 -0.28 -61.47 3.61
CA ILE A 16 0.99 -62.03 3.14
C ILE A 16 0.82 -63.42 2.47
N ILE A 17 -0.28 -64.12 2.79
CA ILE A 17 -0.62 -65.44 2.22
C ILE A 17 -1.01 -65.32 0.74
N GLU A 18 -1.74 -64.28 0.34
CA GLU A 18 -2.14 -64.05 -1.07
C GLU A 18 -0.95 -63.71 -1.98
N MET A 19 0.15 -63.21 -1.41
CA MET A 19 1.37 -62.88 -2.17
C MET A 19 2.27 -64.11 -2.41
N ILE A 20 2.07 -65.20 -1.67
CA ILE A 20 2.86 -66.43 -1.79
C ILE A 20 2.31 -67.35 -2.89
N GLU A 21 0.99 -67.30 -3.14
CA GLU A 21 0.32 -68.14 -4.13
C GLU A 21 0.50 -67.66 -5.60
N SER A 22 0.96 -66.42 -5.82
CA SER A 22 1.02 -65.81 -7.16
C SER A 22 2.35 -65.99 -7.93
N ALA A 23 3.33 -66.72 -7.38
CA ALA A 23 4.58 -67.10 -8.07
C ALA A 23 5.25 -65.99 -8.90
N GLU A 24 5.46 -64.80 -8.30
CA GLU A 24 6.23 -63.73 -8.94
C GLU A 24 7.73 -63.84 -8.60
N ASP A 25 8.58 -63.82 -9.62
CA ASP A 25 10.04 -63.97 -9.55
C ASP A 25 10.73 -62.85 -8.74
N CYS A 26 11.18 -63.15 -7.52
CA CYS A 26 11.82 -62.20 -6.60
C CYS A 26 13.30 -61.86 -6.92
N THR A 27 13.83 -62.24 -8.08
CA THR A 27 15.27 -62.08 -8.42
C THR A 27 15.60 -60.79 -9.18
N SER A 28 14.60 -60.00 -9.59
CA SER A 28 14.83 -58.72 -10.26
C SER A 28 14.87 -57.55 -9.26
N LYS A 29 15.95 -56.75 -9.28
CA LYS A 29 15.99 -55.48 -8.55
C LYS A 29 14.97 -54.52 -9.18
N PRO A 30 14.16 -53.79 -8.39
CA PRO A 30 13.21 -52.85 -8.95
C PRO A 30 13.96 -51.75 -9.70
N VAL A 31 13.83 -51.74 -11.03
CA VAL A 31 14.27 -50.62 -11.86
C VAL A 31 13.34 -49.46 -11.55
N ARG A 32 13.91 -48.35 -11.07
CA ARG A 32 13.15 -47.13 -10.81
C ARG A 32 12.70 -46.54 -12.15
N MET A 33 11.48 -46.87 -12.58
CA MET A 33 10.84 -46.17 -13.67
C MET A 33 10.59 -44.71 -13.25
N PRO A 34 10.95 -43.71 -14.07
CA PRO A 34 10.52 -42.35 -13.82
C PRO A 34 8.99 -42.33 -13.77
N ALA A 35 8.42 -41.78 -12.68
CA ALA A 35 6.99 -41.75 -12.49
C ALA A 35 6.33 -41.04 -13.69
N LEU A 36 5.44 -41.75 -14.38
CA LEU A 36 4.50 -41.18 -15.34
C LEU A 36 3.75 -40.05 -14.64
N GLY A 37 3.71 -38.88 -15.27
CA GLY A 37 3.25 -37.63 -14.67
C GLY A 37 1.89 -37.77 -13.99
N LYS A 38 1.89 -37.68 -12.66
CA LYS A 38 0.66 -37.36 -11.92
C LYS A 38 0.36 -35.90 -12.22
N GLU A 39 -0.66 -35.64 -13.03
CA GLU A 39 -1.29 -34.33 -13.05
C GLU A 39 -1.93 -34.12 -11.68
N PHE A 40 -1.22 -33.39 -10.82
CA PHE A 40 -1.79 -32.91 -9.57
C PHE A 40 -2.82 -31.83 -9.91
N PRO A 41 -4.04 -31.87 -9.34
CA PRO A 41 -4.95 -30.74 -9.45
C PRO A 41 -4.21 -29.53 -8.89
N GLN A 42 -3.91 -28.54 -9.73
CA GLN A 42 -3.16 -27.36 -9.31
C GLN A 42 -4.05 -26.60 -8.33
N PRO A 43 -3.71 -26.52 -7.02
CA PRO A 43 -4.43 -25.61 -6.14
C PRO A 43 -4.32 -24.20 -6.71
N GLU A 44 -5.36 -23.37 -6.56
CA GLU A 44 -5.26 -21.95 -6.91
C GLU A 44 -4.14 -21.31 -6.09
N MET A 45 -2.97 -21.22 -6.71
CA MET A 45 -1.72 -20.78 -6.11
C MET A 45 -1.41 -19.38 -6.65
N SER A 46 -1.00 -18.47 -5.76
CA SER A 46 -0.44 -17.20 -6.18
C SER A 46 0.74 -17.44 -7.14
N LEU A 47 1.02 -16.53 -8.07
CA LEU A 47 2.18 -16.62 -8.98
C LEU A 47 3.50 -16.93 -8.24
N ILE A 48 3.63 -16.40 -7.02
CA ILE A 48 4.80 -16.60 -6.15
C ILE A 48 4.83 -18.00 -5.56
N GLU A 49 3.67 -18.51 -5.14
CA GLU A 49 3.51 -19.87 -4.61
C GLU A 49 3.79 -20.91 -5.70
N ASN A 50 3.30 -20.67 -6.91
CA ASN A 50 3.61 -21.46 -8.10
C ASN A 50 5.11 -21.53 -8.36
N ALA A 51 5.79 -20.39 -8.35
CA ALA A 51 7.24 -20.33 -8.57
C ALA A 51 8.04 -21.12 -7.51
N MET A 52 7.59 -21.09 -6.24
CA MET A 52 8.20 -21.91 -5.19
C MET A 52 7.88 -23.40 -5.33
N PHE A 53 6.66 -23.73 -5.75
CA PHE A 53 6.21 -25.11 -5.98
C PHE A 53 6.98 -25.78 -7.11
N GLN A 54 7.24 -25.06 -8.21
CA GLN A 54 8.06 -25.57 -9.32
C GLN A 54 9.48 -26.00 -8.89
N VAL A 55 10.04 -25.35 -7.87
CA VAL A 55 11.39 -25.67 -7.36
C VAL A 55 11.36 -26.82 -6.34
N ASN A 56 10.25 -26.97 -5.62
CA ASN A 56 10.04 -28.06 -4.67
C ASN A 56 8.56 -28.51 -4.72
N PRO A 57 8.24 -29.49 -5.58
CA PRO A 57 6.86 -29.91 -5.87
C PRO A 57 6.23 -30.80 -4.79
N ASP A 58 6.76 -30.76 -3.56
CA ASP A 58 6.18 -31.45 -2.40
C ASP A 58 4.99 -30.65 -1.83
N LEU A 59 3.84 -31.32 -1.73
CA LEU A 59 2.57 -30.72 -1.31
C LEU A 59 2.58 -30.35 0.19
N GLU A 60 3.19 -31.19 1.03
CA GLU A 60 3.30 -30.92 2.48
C GLU A 60 4.18 -29.70 2.74
N ASP A 61 5.31 -29.63 2.03
CA ASP A 61 6.21 -28.49 2.08
C ASP A 61 5.54 -27.21 1.55
N HIS A 62 4.69 -27.31 0.53
CA HIS A 62 3.91 -26.18 0.03
C HIS A 62 2.93 -25.65 1.08
N GLN A 63 2.12 -26.52 1.68
CA GLN A 63 1.21 -26.14 2.77
C GLN A 63 1.97 -25.52 3.94
N TRP A 64 3.11 -26.12 4.32
CA TRP A 64 3.96 -25.61 5.38
C TRP A 64 4.60 -24.25 5.02
N ARG A 65 4.94 -23.97 3.77
CA ARG A 65 5.46 -22.65 3.35
C ARG A 65 4.39 -21.57 3.36
N LYS A 66 3.16 -21.92 2.98
CA LYS A 66 2.03 -20.98 2.86
C LYS A 66 1.80 -20.16 4.14
N GLN A 67 1.98 -20.77 5.31
CA GLN A 67 1.83 -20.09 6.60
C GLN A 67 2.76 -18.89 6.80
N PHE A 68 3.92 -18.84 6.12
CA PHE A 68 4.87 -17.73 6.26
C PHE A 68 4.51 -16.54 5.39
N PHE A 69 3.76 -16.76 4.30
CA PHE A 69 3.46 -15.76 3.28
C PHE A 69 2.00 -15.29 3.30
N GLY A 70 1.08 -16.02 3.95
CA GLY A 70 -0.36 -15.74 3.91
C GLY A 70 -0.75 -14.32 4.29
N ASP A 71 -0.10 -13.75 5.31
CA ASP A 71 -0.41 -12.39 5.79
C ASP A 71 0.40 -11.29 5.04
N MET A 72 1.29 -11.67 4.11
CA MET A 72 2.24 -10.74 3.49
C MET A 72 1.75 -10.25 2.12
N PRO A 73 1.73 -8.92 1.90
CA PRO A 73 1.40 -8.38 0.59
C PRO A 73 2.21 -8.98 -0.55
N HIS A 74 1.57 -9.20 -1.70
CA HIS A 74 2.17 -9.92 -2.84
C HIS A 74 3.47 -9.28 -3.35
N TYR A 75 3.53 -7.95 -3.39
CA TYR A 75 4.72 -7.25 -3.86
C TYR A 75 5.94 -7.43 -2.92
N LEU A 76 5.71 -7.67 -1.63
CA LEU A 76 6.77 -7.93 -0.64
C LEU A 76 7.18 -9.40 -0.61
N SER A 77 6.21 -10.31 -0.72
CA SER A 77 6.47 -11.75 -0.65
C SER A 77 7.35 -12.24 -1.80
N ARG A 78 7.31 -11.57 -2.97
CA ARG A 78 8.18 -11.85 -4.11
C ARG A 78 9.66 -11.91 -3.73
N TYR A 79 10.15 -10.92 -2.98
CA TYR A 79 11.56 -10.86 -2.58
C TYR A 79 11.97 -12.06 -1.72
N PHE A 80 11.12 -12.46 -0.77
CA PHE A 80 11.39 -13.58 0.12
C PHE A 80 11.32 -14.92 -0.60
N ALA A 81 10.38 -15.07 -1.52
CA ALA A 81 10.24 -16.26 -2.36
C ALA A 81 11.42 -16.42 -3.32
N GLU A 82 11.84 -15.35 -4.01
CA GLU A 82 13.04 -15.40 -4.87
C GLU A 82 14.30 -15.77 -4.07
N ARG A 83 14.43 -15.24 -2.85
CA ARG A 83 15.52 -15.60 -1.95
C ARG A 83 15.43 -17.04 -1.46
N TYR A 84 14.23 -17.55 -1.19
CA TYR A 84 14.00 -18.96 -0.87
C TYR A 84 14.43 -19.86 -2.03
N ILE A 85 13.99 -19.55 -3.26
CA ILE A 85 14.33 -20.30 -4.47
C ILE A 85 15.85 -20.35 -4.67
N LYS A 86 16.55 -19.21 -4.53
CA LYS A 86 18.01 -19.14 -4.61
C LYS A 86 18.69 -19.98 -3.53
N ALA A 87 18.20 -19.89 -2.29
CA ALA A 87 18.73 -20.65 -1.17
C ALA A 87 18.53 -22.17 -1.35
N PHE A 88 17.38 -22.57 -1.89
CA PHE A 88 17.04 -23.96 -2.18
C PHE A 88 17.95 -24.54 -3.27
N LYS A 89 18.12 -23.82 -4.39
CA LYS A 89 18.99 -24.25 -5.49
C LYS A 89 20.46 -24.41 -5.09
N ARG A 90 20.95 -23.57 -4.17
CA ARG A 90 22.36 -23.57 -3.75
C ARG A 90 22.67 -24.54 -2.60
N ASN A 91 21.82 -24.54 -1.58
CA ASN A 91 22.11 -25.18 -0.29
C ASN A 91 21.09 -26.27 0.10
N GLY A 92 20.10 -26.54 -0.77
CA GLY A 92 19.08 -27.56 -0.57
C GLY A 92 17.93 -27.18 0.37
N ARG A 93 17.00 -28.13 0.54
CA ARG A 93 15.73 -28.00 1.28
C ARG A 93 15.92 -27.49 2.72
N GLN A 94 16.85 -28.10 3.47
CA GLN A 94 17.05 -27.81 4.88
C GLN A 94 17.44 -26.34 5.13
N TYR A 95 18.37 -25.82 4.33
CA TYR A 95 18.84 -24.44 4.46
C TYR A 95 17.73 -23.44 4.10
N ALA A 96 16.98 -23.72 3.03
CA ALA A 96 15.86 -22.88 2.61
C ALA A 96 14.73 -22.83 3.66
N ASN A 97 14.38 -23.98 4.25
CA ASN A 97 13.37 -24.05 5.31
C ASN A 97 13.85 -23.40 6.62
N LYS A 98 15.15 -23.53 6.96
CA LYS A 98 15.77 -22.80 8.08
C LYS A 98 15.68 -21.29 7.90
N TYR A 99 15.88 -20.79 6.67
CA TYR A 99 15.71 -19.38 6.34
C TYR A 99 14.27 -18.90 6.57
N LEU A 100 13.26 -19.64 6.12
CA LEU A 100 11.86 -19.30 6.35
C LEU A 100 11.51 -19.25 7.84
N ARG A 101 11.91 -20.27 8.62
CA ARG A 101 11.66 -20.30 10.07
C ARG A 101 12.34 -19.14 10.80
N LYS A 102 13.65 -18.98 10.61
CA LYS A 102 14.47 -18.04 11.39
C LYS A 102 14.36 -16.59 10.94
N THR A 103 14.15 -16.36 9.65
CA THR A 103 14.15 -14.98 9.08
C THR A 103 12.73 -14.51 8.88
N VAL A 104 11.95 -15.21 8.05
CA VAL A 104 10.58 -14.77 7.72
C VAL A 104 9.66 -14.92 8.93
N GLY A 105 9.56 -16.14 9.48
CA GLY A 105 8.68 -16.45 10.61
C GLY A 105 9.07 -15.72 11.90
N ALA A 106 10.32 -15.86 12.36
CA ALA A 106 10.69 -15.34 13.68
C ALA A 106 10.98 -13.84 13.72
N LYS A 107 11.54 -13.24 12.66
CA LYS A 107 11.98 -11.82 12.68
C LYS A 107 11.03 -10.88 11.93
N ILE A 108 10.53 -11.30 10.77
CA ILE A 108 9.79 -10.40 9.86
C ILE A 108 8.29 -10.42 10.16
N ASN A 109 7.67 -11.60 10.23
CA ASN A 109 6.23 -11.72 10.40
C ASN A 109 5.69 -11.00 11.65
N PRO A 110 6.34 -11.04 12.83
CA PRO A 110 5.85 -10.31 14.00
C PRO A 110 5.86 -8.79 13.80
N ARG A 111 6.91 -8.25 13.15
CA ARG A 111 7.02 -6.82 12.83
C ARG A 111 5.98 -6.40 11.80
N LEU A 112 5.80 -7.23 10.77
CA LEU A 112 4.80 -7.02 9.73
C LEU A 112 3.38 -7.01 10.31
N LYS A 113 3.05 -7.98 11.17
CA LYS A 113 1.75 -8.05 11.87
C LYS A 113 1.48 -6.81 12.71
N LYS A 114 2.49 -6.29 13.40
CA LYS A 114 2.37 -5.04 14.18
C LYS A 114 2.00 -3.85 13.28
N VAL A 115 2.66 -3.72 12.14
CA VAL A 115 2.37 -2.64 11.17
C VAL A 115 1.00 -2.83 10.53
N LEU A 116 0.66 -4.02 10.08
CA LEU A 116 -0.67 -4.32 9.53
C LEU A 116 -1.77 -4.05 10.56
N GLY A 117 -1.56 -4.41 11.83
CA GLY A 117 -2.49 -4.11 12.91
C GLY A 117 -2.77 -2.61 13.08
N GLN A 118 -1.78 -1.75 12.88
CA GLN A 118 -1.95 -0.29 12.92
C GLN A 118 -2.87 0.22 11.80
N TYR A 119 -2.81 -0.41 10.61
CA TYR A 119 -3.60 0.00 9.46
C TYR A 119 -4.97 -0.68 9.39
N ASN A 120 -5.16 -1.84 10.02
CA ASN A 120 -6.44 -2.55 10.05
C ASN A 120 -7.57 -1.67 10.60
N GLN A 121 -7.31 -0.78 11.57
CA GLN A 121 -8.33 0.16 12.08
C GLN A 121 -8.75 1.21 11.05
N GLN A 122 -7.83 1.64 10.18
CA GLN A 122 -8.10 2.63 9.13
C GLN A 122 -8.79 1.99 7.91
N VAL A 123 -8.54 0.70 7.67
CA VAL A 123 -9.13 -0.06 6.55
C VAL A 123 -10.54 -0.56 6.87
N LYS A 124 -10.88 -0.86 8.14
CA LYS A 124 -12.22 -1.35 8.54
C LYS A 124 -13.40 -0.44 8.15
N TYR A 125 -13.17 0.87 8.00
CA TYR A 125 -14.22 1.80 7.55
C TYR A 125 -14.39 1.81 6.02
N ARG A 126 -13.46 1.25 5.26
CA ARG A 126 -13.57 1.11 3.80
C ARG A 126 -14.60 0.04 3.41
N ASP A 127 -14.58 -1.10 4.10
CA ASP A 127 -15.40 -2.27 3.76
C ASP A 127 -16.90 -2.05 3.98
N SER A 128 -17.28 -1.07 4.81
CA SER A 128 -18.68 -0.77 5.11
C SER A 128 -19.40 0.00 3.99
N TYR A 129 -18.68 0.57 3.00
CA TYR A 129 -19.27 1.56 2.09
C TYR A 129 -18.87 1.45 0.62
N THR A 130 -18.01 0.51 0.24
CA THR A 130 -17.91 0.12 -1.18
C THR A 130 -19.14 -0.69 -1.55
N LEU A 131 -20.29 -0.01 -1.70
CA LEU A 131 -21.39 -0.51 -2.51
C LEU A 131 -20.83 -0.76 -3.91
N CYS A 132 -21.06 -1.96 -4.42
CA CYS A 132 -20.55 -2.55 -5.66
C CYS A 132 -19.32 -3.46 -5.46
N ASN A 133 -19.58 -4.73 -5.75
CA ASN A 133 -18.71 -5.91 -5.75
C ASN A 133 -17.43 -5.83 -6.61
N ASP A 134 -16.97 -4.64 -7.00
CA ASP A 134 -15.96 -4.48 -8.05
C ASP A 134 -14.53 -4.24 -7.56
N LEU A 135 -14.32 -4.00 -6.27
CA LEU A 135 -12.98 -4.12 -5.68
C LEU A 135 -12.81 -5.56 -5.19
N PHE A 136 -12.50 -6.43 -6.15
CA PHE A 136 -12.14 -7.83 -5.94
C PHE A 136 -11.07 -7.93 -4.83
N ARG A 137 -11.49 -8.54 -3.71
CA ARG A 137 -10.78 -8.74 -2.44
C ARG A 137 -10.49 -7.46 -1.65
N GLU A 138 -10.50 -7.62 -0.34
CA GLU A 138 -10.00 -6.80 0.77
C GLU A 138 -8.51 -6.37 0.56
N LYS A 139 -8.21 -5.78 -0.59
CA LYS A 139 -6.86 -5.47 -1.05
C LYS A 139 -6.35 -4.29 -0.25
N LEU A 140 -5.20 -4.52 0.38
CA LEU A 140 -4.53 -3.50 1.18
C LEU A 140 -4.26 -2.26 0.33
N LEU A 141 -4.41 -1.06 0.88
CA LEU A 141 -4.12 0.19 0.15
C LEU A 141 -2.71 0.18 -0.47
N ALA A 142 -1.75 -0.46 0.21
CA ALA A 142 -0.38 -0.64 -0.25
C ALA A 142 -0.25 -1.46 -1.55
N GLU A 143 -1.18 -2.37 -1.82
CA GLU A 143 -1.18 -3.23 -3.01
C GLU A 143 -1.89 -2.58 -4.19
N MET A 144 -2.71 -1.57 -3.95
CA MET A 144 -3.47 -0.93 -5.01
C MET A 144 -2.56 -0.25 -6.03
N ASP A 145 -2.95 -0.25 -7.29
CA ASP A 145 -2.27 0.51 -8.34
C ASP A 145 -2.82 1.96 -8.41
N LYS A 146 -2.30 2.77 -9.36
CA LYS A 146 -2.73 4.17 -9.47
C LYS A 146 -4.14 4.33 -10.05
N SER A 147 -4.56 3.41 -10.89
CA SER A 147 -5.90 3.37 -11.51
C SER A 147 -6.97 3.06 -10.48
N GLU A 148 -6.75 2.00 -9.70
CA GLU A 148 -7.60 1.57 -8.59
C GLU A 148 -7.72 2.67 -7.53
N LEU A 149 -6.62 3.38 -7.22
CA LEU A 149 -6.68 4.53 -6.32
C LEU A 149 -7.56 5.67 -6.86
N LYS A 150 -7.57 5.89 -8.17
CA LYS A 150 -8.40 6.93 -8.81
C LYS A 150 -9.89 6.55 -8.77
N VAL A 151 -10.20 5.27 -8.97
CA VAL A 151 -11.57 4.75 -8.82
C VAL A 151 -12.04 4.88 -7.38
N LEU A 152 -11.21 4.47 -6.41
CA LEU A 152 -11.55 4.62 -4.99
C LEU A 152 -11.72 6.09 -4.58
N ALA A 153 -10.89 6.98 -5.11
CA ALA A 153 -11.01 8.42 -4.87
C ALA A 153 -12.33 9.00 -5.41
N GLN A 154 -12.79 8.52 -6.57
CA GLN A 154 -14.10 8.89 -7.11
C GLN A 154 -15.23 8.36 -6.22
N GLN A 155 -15.18 7.08 -5.81
CA GLN A 155 -16.18 6.49 -4.92
C GLN A 155 -16.31 7.27 -3.59
N TYR A 156 -15.19 7.71 -3.01
CA TYR A 156 -15.23 8.54 -1.81
C TYR A 156 -15.82 9.92 -2.08
N ALA A 157 -15.47 10.56 -3.20
CA ALA A 157 -16.06 11.83 -3.58
C ALA A 157 -17.59 11.73 -3.77
N ASP A 158 -18.05 10.68 -4.45
CA ASP A 158 -19.47 10.42 -4.68
C ASP A 158 -20.21 10.14 -3.36
N PHE A 159 -19.60 9.37 -2.46
CA PHE A 159 -20.15 9.12 -1.12
C PHE A 159 -20.36 10.43 -0.35
N PHE A 160 -19.34 11.30 -0.31
CA PHE A 160 -19.47 12.58 0.39
C PHE A 160 -20.44 13.54 -0.31
N ALA A 161 -20.63 13.43 -1.62
CA ALA A 161 -21.67 14.18 -2.34
C ALA A 161 -23.07 13.72 -1.93
N VAL A 162 -23.32 12.42 -1.87
CA VAL A 162 -24.61 11.88 -1.40
C VAL A 162 -24.88 12.28 0.06
N GLN A 163 -23.88 12.15 0.93
CA GLN A 163 -24.01 12.57 2.34
C GLN A 163 -24.24 14.08 2.49
N LEU A 164 -23.66 14.89 1.61
CA LEU A 164 -23.91 16.33 1.57
C LEU A 164 -25.38 16.61 1.23
N ASP A 165 -25.92 15.95 0.20
CA ASP A 165 -27.32 16.12 -0.21
C ASP A 165 -28.29 15.68 0.89
N GLU A 166 -28.02 14.55 1.56
CA GLU A 166 -28.81 14.06 2.69
C GLU A 166 -28.80 15.06 3.86
N GLN A 167 -27.61 15.50 4.31
CA GLN A 167 -27.51 16.43 5.43
C GLN A 167 -28.05 17.83 5.10
N ALA A 168 -27.98 18.25 3.84
CA ALA A 168 -28.56 19.51 3.38
C ALA A 168 -30.10 19.46 3.37
N ALA A 169 -30.70 18.32 3.05
CA ALA A 169 -32.16 18.14 3.06
C ALA A 169 -32.75 18.11 4.48
N GLU A 170 -31.96 17.68 5.47
CA GLU A 170 -32.35 17.65 6.89
C GLU A 170 -32.28 19.02 7.57
N GLN A 171 -31.70 20.05 6.94
CA GLN A 171 -31.61 21.38 7.53
C GLN A 171 -32.95 22.12 7.49
N ASP A 172 -33.39 22.62 8.65
CA ASP A 172 -34.54 23.50 8.73
C ASP A 172 -34.25 24.83 8.02
N GLY A 173 -35.06 25.18 7.01
CA GLY A 173 -34.96 26.46 6.27
C GLY A 173 -35.18 27.72 7.11
N SER A 174 -35.38 27.57 8.42
CA SER A 174 -35.46 28.65 9.41
C SER A 174 -34.09 29.15 9.87
N GLN A 175 -33.04 28.32 9.74
CA GLN A 175 -31.67 28.71 10.06
C GLN A 175 -31.03 29.47 8.89
N GLY A 176 -30.25 30.51 9.19
CA GLY A 176 -29.52 31.25 8.16
C GLY A 176 -28.50 30.36 7.46
N TYR A 177 -28.29 30.57 6.16
CA TYR A 177 -27.37 29.78 5.32
C TYR A 177 -26.00 29.51 5.98
N GLU A 178 -25.42 30.54 6.60
CA GLU A 178 -24.12 30.46 7.26
C GLU A 178 -24.08 29.42 8.40
N GLN A 179 -25.17 29.29 9.16
CA GLN A 179 -25.26 28.33 10.25
C GLN A 179 -25.48 26.91 9.72
N SER A 180 -26.35 26.76 8.72
CA SER A 180 -26.63 25.47 8.09
C SER A 180 -25.38 24.87 7.45
N ILE A 181 -24.58 25.68 6.74
CA ILE A 181 -23.38 25.17 6.07
C ILE A 181 -22.28 24.75 7.06
N ILE A 182 -22.17 25.46 8.18
CA ILE A 182 -21.25 25.11 9.27
C ILE A 182 -21.66 23.78 9.90
N GLN A 183 -22.96 23.57 10.16
CA GLN A 183 -23.48 22.33 10.73
C GLN A 183 -23.27 21.13 9.79
N VAL A 184 -23.61 21.29 8.51
CA VAL A 184 -23.39 20.26 7.48
C VAL A 184 -21.91 19.91 7.38
N PHE A 185 -21.01 20.90 7.33
CA PHE A 185 -19.58 20.61 7.30
C PHE A 185 -19.12 19.87 8.56
N CYS A 186 -19.64 20.21 9.74
CA CYS A 186 -19.30 19.52 10.99
C CYS A 186 -19.74 18.06 10.97
N GLY A 187 -20.94 17.76 10.47
CA GLY A 187 -21.42 16.39 10.26
C GLY A 187 -20.53 15.61 9.30
N LEU A 188 -20.26 16.16 8.11
CA LEU A 188 -19.37 15.53 7.12
C LEU A 188 -17.94 15.36 7.64
N ARG A 189 -17.44 16.29 8.45
CA ARG A 189 -16.12 16.19 9.09
C ARG A 189 -16.03 15.02 10.05
N GLU A 190 -17.06 14.78 10.86
CA GLU A 190 -17.07 13.64 11.78
C GLU A 190 -17.03 12.31 11.03
N ILE A 191 -17.78 12.23 9.92
CA ILE A 191 -17.75 11.08 9.01
C ILE A 191 -16.34 10.92 8.44
N SER A 192 -15.75 12.00 7.90
CA SER A 192 -14.38 12.00 7.36
C SER A 192 -13.34 11.53 8.38
N ARG A 193 -13.45 11.94 9.65
CA ARG A 193 -12.54 11.51 10.71
C ARG A 193 -12.60 10.01 10.95
N LYS A 194 -13.78 9.38 10.84
CA LYS A 194 -13.93 7.92 10.92
C LYS A 194 -13.16 7.20 9.80
N PHE A 195 -13.11 7.79 8.60
CA PHE A 195 -12.26 7.31 7.50
C PHE A 195 -10.75 7.56 7.70
N GLY A 196 -10.33 8.17 8.81
CA GLY A 196 -8.93 8.50 9.09
C GLY A 196 -8.39 9.68 8.26
N TYR A 197 -9.30 10.53 7.76
CA TYR A 197 -9.01 11.79 7.08
C TYR A 197 -9.51 12.99 7.87
N THR A 198 -8.60 13.89 8.21
CA THR A 198 -8.93 15.19 8.79
C THR A 198 -9.06 16.21 7.65
N PRO A 199 -10.26 16.77 7.41
CA PRO A 199 -10.43 17.80 6.41
C PRO A 199 -9.68 19.09 6.79
N PRO A 200 -9.43 20.00 5.83
CA PRO A 200 -8.95 21.35 6.13
C PRO A 200 -9.92 22.09 7.06
N TYR A 201 -9.43 23.09 7.80
CA TYR A 201 -10.24 23.88 8.74
C TYR A 201 -10.84 23.07 9.88
N ASP A 202 -10.02 22.20 10.49
CA ASP A 202 -10.40 21.40 11.65
C ASP A 202 -10.45 22.22 12.96
N LYS A 203 -11.24 23.30 12.95
CA LYS A 203 -11.44 24.22 14.08
C LYS A 203 -12.71 23.87 14.86
N THR A 204 -12.82 24.40 16.06
CA THR A 204 -14.07 24.41 16.83
C THR A 204 -15.15 25.22 16.10
N GLU A 205 -16.42 24.80 16.22
CA GLU A 205 -17.58 25.45 15.59
C GLU A 205 -17.63 26.98 15.73
N PRO A 206 -17.40 27.58 16.92
CA PRO A 206 -17.45 29.04 17.07
C PRO A 206 -16.36 29.80 16.29
N ASP A 207 -15.26 29.14 15.90
CA ASP A 207 -14.14 29.76 15.19
C ASP A 207 -14.17 29.49 13.67
N LEU A 208 -15.19 28.78 13.21
CA LEU A 208 -15.33 28.35 11.84
C LEU A 208 -16.21 29.34 11.06
N THR A 209 -15.69 29.82 9.93
CA THR A 209 -16.46 30.70 9.04
C THR A 209 -17.20 29.91 7.97
N ALA A 210 -18.30 30.46 7.44
CA ALA A 210 -19.08 29.83 6.37
C ALA A 210 -18.22 29.53 5.11
N ALA A 211 -17.35 30.46 4.72
CA ALA A 211 -16.44 30.26 3.59
C ALA A 211 -15.42 29.12 3.83
N GLU A 212 -14.95 28.94 5.06
CA GLU A 212 -14.07 27.82 5.43
C GLU A 212 -14.84 26.48 5.39
N ALA A 213 -16.09 26.47 5.85
CA ALA A 213 -16.97 25.31 5.77
C ALA A 213 -17.24 24.90 4.31
N GLU A 214 -17.60 25.85 3.43
CA GLU A 214 -17.75 25.66 1.99
C GLU A 214 -16.50 25.03 1.36
N CYS A 215 -15.34 25.62 1.62
CA CYS A 215 -14.06 25.11 1.12
C CYS A 215 -13.79 23.68 1.62
N GLY A 216 -14.14 23.39 2.88
CA GLY A 216 -14.03 22.07 3.49
C GLY A 216 -14.92 21.03 2.79
N ILE A 217 -16.19 21.37 2.56
CA ILE A 217 -17.17 20.54 1.85
C ILE A 217 -16.69 20.27 0.41
N LEU A 218 -16.30 21.31 -0.33
CA LEU A 218 -15.76 21.18 -1.69
C LEU A 218 -14.53 20.27 -1.72
N ARG A 219 -13.72 20.25 -0.65
CA ARG A 219 -12.57 19.34 -0.55
C ARG A 219 -12.97 17.90 -0.32
N LEU A 220 -14.05 17.66 0.43
CA LEU A 220 -14.60 16.33 0.71
C LEU A 220 -15.33 15.74 -0.51
N THR A 221 -15.95 16.56 -1.34
CA THR A 221 -16.61 16.12 -2.59
C THR A 221 -15.69 16.09 -3.80
N CYS A 222 -14.43 16.55 -3.67
CA CYS A 222 -13.49 16.58 -4.78
C CYS A 222 -12.68 15.28 -4.91
N ASN A 223 -12.85 14.57 -6.03
CA ASN A 223 -12.04 13.38 -6.37
C ASN A 223 -10.52 13.67 -6.29
N ARG A 224 -10.05 14.76 -6.91
CA ARG A 224 -8.60 15.10 -6.93
C ARG A 224 -8.00 15.23 -5.52
N ALA A 225 -8.79 15.74 -4.56
CA ALA A 225 -8.36 15.84 -3.17
C ALA A 225 -8.19 14.45 -2.56
N TRP A 226 -9.18 13.55 -2.71
CA TRP A 226 -9.09 12.17 -2.26
C TRP A 226 -7.95 11.40 -2.93
N GLU A 227 -7.76 11.55 -4.23
CA GLU A 227 -6.68 10.89 -4.97
C GLU A 227 -5.31 11.27 -4.38
N SER A 228 -5.09 12.56 -4.11
CA SER A 228 -3.84 13.03 -3.48
C SER A 228 -3.65 12.44 -2.08
N LYS A 229 -4.72 12.35 -1.28
CA LYS A 229 -4.65 11.85 0.10
C LYS A 229 -4.42 10.34 0.14
N LEU A 230 -5.14 9.58 -0.68
CA LEU A 230 -4.98 8.14 -0.81
C LEU A 230 -3.60 7.75 -1.33
N LYS A 231 -3.06 8.50 -2.31
CA LYS A 231 -1.66 8.33 -2.78
C LYS A 231 -0.65 8.54 -1.66
N ALA A 232 -0.82 9.59 -0.84
CA ALA A 232 0.06 9.87 0.27
C ALA A 232 0.01 8.74 1.32
N LYS A 233 -1.21 8.35 1.74
CA LYS A 233 -1.43 7.25 2.69
C LYS A 233 -0.84 5.93 2.18
N ARG A 234 -1.06 5.59 0.90
CA ARG A 234 -0.45 4.42 0.26
C ARG A 234 1.08 4.46 0.34
N SER A 235 1.68 5.61 0.02
CA SER A 235 3.14 5.76 0.00
C SER A 235 3.74 5.56 1.39
N ILE A 236 3.13 6.18 2.42
CA ILE A 236 3.52 6.00 3.83
C ILE A 236 3.39 4.53 4.23
N MET A 237 2.25 3.91 3.90
CA MET A 237 1.97 2.53 4.25
C MET A 237 2.97 1.56 3.61
N ARG A 238 3.27 1.71 2.31
CA ARG A 238 4.28 0.90 1.62
C ARG A 238 5.65 1.04 2.27
N GLU A 239 6.03 2.25 2.65
CA GLU A 239 7.32 2.48 3.29
C GLU A 239 7.38 1.86 4.69
N HIS A 240 6.33 1.98 5.50
CA HIS A 240 6.23 1.32 6.81
C HIS A 240 6.34 -0.21 6.69
N LEU A 241 5.69 -0.80 5.69
CA LEU A 241 5.78 -2.23 5.43
C LEU A 241 7.20 -2.61 4.97
N ALA A 242 7.83 -1.81 4.10
CA ALA A 242 9.21 -2.03 3.65
C ALA A 242 10.22 -1.96 4.82
N ILE A 243 10.04 -1.03 5.76
CA ILE A 243 10.82 -0.91 6.99
C ILE A 243 10.63 -2.15 7.88
N ALA A 244 9.38 -2.57 8.10
CA ALA A 244 9.05 -3.74 8.93
C ALA A 244 9.72 -5.01 8.42
N VAL A 245 9.77 -5.14 7.10
CA VAL A 245 10.32 -6.27 6.37
C VAL A 245 11.86 -6.19 6.21
N GLY A 246 12.48 -5.07 6.58
CA GLY A 246 13.92 -4.88 6.56
C GLY A 246 14.49 -4.53 5.18
N GLN A 247 13.67 -3.99 4.27
CA GLN A 247 14.16 -3.40 3.03
C GLN A 247 14.82 -2.03 3.25
N VAL A 248 14.51 -1.38 4.39
CA VAL A 248 15.11 -0.12 4.83
C VAL A 248 16.01 -0.40 6.04
N GLN A 249 17.31 -0.39 5.80
CA GLN A 249 18.37 -0.61 6.78
C GLN A 249 19.71 -0.24 6.18
N LYS A 250 20.73 -0.02 7.02
CA LYS A 250 22.11 0.35 6.61
C LYS A 250 22.69 -0.56 5.51
N SER A 251 22.42 -1.86 5.55
CA SER A 251 22.94 -2.84 4.59
C SER A 251 22.15 -2.98 3.29
N ALA A 252 20.93 -2.43 3.22
CA ALA A 252 20.04 -2.55 2.06
C ALA A 252 19.80 -1.19 1.40
N SER A 253 19.05 -0.33 2.08
CA SER A 253 18.81 1.06 1.70
C SER A 253 18.63 1.87 2.99
N PRO A 254 19.52 2.83 3.30
CA PRO A 254 19.50 3.49 4.61
C PRO A 254 18.29 4.40 4.86
N TYR A 255 17.82 5.11 3.84
CA TYR A 255 16.86 6.21 4.02
C TYR A 255 15.43 5.88 3.59
N CYS A 256 15.28 5.15 2.48
CA CYS A 256 13.97 4.76 1.96
C CYS A 256 14.04 3.47 1.16
N SER A 257 12.91 2.81 0.94
CA SER A 257 12.84 1.63 0.09
C SER A 257 13.25 1.94 -1.35
N ARG A 258 13.80 0.93 -2.05
CA ARG A 258 14.15 1.07 -3.49
C ARG A 258 12.93 1.39 -4.35
N ASP A 259 11.78 0.83 -3.98
CA ASP A 259 10.49 1.12 -4.62
C ASP A 259 10.12 2.59 -4.49
N CYS A 260 10.22 3.17 -3.28
CA CYS A 260 9.98 4.59 -3.04
C CYS A 260 10.91 5.47 -3.91
N LEU A 261 12.20 5.15 -3.94
CA LEU A 261 13.17 5.88 -4.75
C LEU A 261 12.83 5.79 -6.25
N HIS A 262 12.41 4.62 -6.73
CA HIS A 262 12.03 4.43 -8.13
C HIS A 262 10.76 5.20 -8.48
N GLU A 263 9.72 5.15 -7.63
CA GLU A 263 8.49 5.93 -7.82
C GLU A 263 8.78 7.43 -7.87
N TRP A 264 9.64 7.93 -6.98
CA TRP A 264 10.07 9.34 -6.95
C TRP A 264 10.82 9.73 -8.22
N LYS A 265 11.78 8.90 -8.68
CA LYS A 265 12.51 9.14 -9.94
C LYS A 265 11.55 9.20 -11.13
N ASN A 266 10.60 8.27 -11.21
CA ASN A 266 9.60 8.23 -12.27
C ASN A 266 8.69 9.46 -12.23
N GLN A 267 8.32 9.95 -11.04
CA GLN A 267 7.57 11.19 -10.90
C GLN A 267 8.39 12.40 -11.38
N LYS A 268 9.66 12.50 -11.00
CA LYS A 268 10.55 13.57 -11.48
C LYS A 268 10.74 13.53 -12.99
N GLN A 269 10.83 12.34 -13.57
CA GLN A 269 10.92 12.17 -15.01
C GLN A 269 9.65 12.65 -15.71
N ARG A 270 8.47 12.16 -15.31
CA ARG A 270 7.19 12.62 -15.88
C ARG A 270 7.00 14.13 -15.78
N ASN A 271 7.36 14.73 -14.65
CA ASN A 271 7.25 16.18 -14.50
C ASN A 271 8.20 16.93 -15.45
N ARG A 272 9.42 16.42 -15.68
CA ARG A 272 10.35 17.01 -16.66
C ARG A 272 9.83 16.86 -18.08
N ASP A 273 9.29 15.70 -18.41
CA ASP A 273 8.74 15.44 -19.75
C ASP A 273 7.53 16.33 -20.03
N PHE A 274 6.66 16.53 -19.03
CA PHE A 274 5.56 17.48 -19.09
C PHE A 274 6.04 18.92 -19.33
N ILE A 275 7.03 19.39 -18.57
CA ILE A 275 7.57 20.75 -18.71
C ILE A 275 8.23 20.96 -20.08
N LYS A 276 8.90 19.94 -20.62
CA LYS A 276 9.55 20.00 -21.94
C LYS A 276 8.55 19.95 -23.10
N GLY A 277 7.45 19.24 -22.93
CA GLY A 277 6.44 19.05 -23.97
C GLY A 277 5.34 20.12 -23.99
N MET A 278 5.44 21.16 -23.17
CA MET A 278 4.42 22.20 -23.04
C MET A 278 5.00 23.57 -23.38
N SER A 279 4.15 24.46 -23.87
CA SER A 279 4.41 25.87 -24.10
C SER A 279 3.48 26.74 -23.26
N VAL A 280 3.86 28.00 -23.09
CA VAL A 280 3.04 29.06 -22.51
C VAL A 280 2.68 29.99 -23.65
N PHE A 281 1.39 30.28 -23.79
CA PHE A 281 0.86 31.21 -24.77
C PHE A 281 0.45 32.50 -24.04
N ASP A 282 0.90 33.64 -24.57
CA ASP A 282 0.49 34.97 -24.11
C ASP A 282 -0.59 35.50 -25.06
N GLU A 283 -1.82 35.62 -24.55
CA GLU A 283 -2.99 36.05 -25.34
C GLU A 283 -2.90 37.52 -25.79
N ASP A 284 -2.20 38.38 -25.05
CA ASP A 284 -2.12 39.81 -25.34
C ASP A 284 -1.08 40.12 -26.43
N MET A 285 0.01 39.33 -26.47
CA MET A 285 1.15 39.55 -27.37
C MET A 285 1.20 38.55 -28.52
N ASP A 286 0.31 37.56 -28.54
CA ASP A 286 0.28 36.44 -29.51
C ASP A 286 1.62 35.69 -29.59
N GLU A 287 2.32 35.58 -28.45
CA GLU A 287 3.63 34.94 -28.34
C GLU A 287 3.52 33.55 -27.69
N GLU A 288 4.22 32.57 -28.27
CA GLU A 288 4.34 31.23 -27.71
C GLU A 288 5.78 30.99 -27.24
N ILE A 289 5.95 30.68 -25.96
CA ILE A 289 7.26 30.46 -25.34
C ILE A 289 7.29 29.06 -24.72
N ALA A 290 8.39 28.33 -24.91
CA ALA A 290 8.55 27.01 -24.30
C ALA A 290 8.46 27.08 -22.76
N LEU A 291 7.59 26.27 -22.15
CA LEU A 291 7.38 26.27 -20.69
C LEU A 291 8.67 25.94 -19.94
N ALA A 292 9.53 25.11 -20.53
CA ALA A 292 10.83 24.77 -19.96
C ALA A 292 11.71 26.01 -19.73
N GLU A 293 11.75 26.96 -20.66
CA GLU A 293 12.59 28.15 -20.52
C GLU A 293 12.10 29.04 -19.38
N MET A 294 10.79 29.26 -19.31
CA MET A 294 10.18 30.03 -18.23
C MET A 294 10.35 29.33 -16.88
N PHE A 295 10.18 28.01 -16.83
CA PHE A 295 10.36 27.22 -15.62
C PHE A 295 11.78 27.37 -15.05
N TYR A 296 12.81 27.28 -15.88
CA TYR A 296 14.20 27.38 -15.42
C TYR A 296 14.64 28.80 -15.02
N LYS A 297 13.96 29.84 -15.52
CA LYS A 297 14.15 31.25 -15.12
C LYS A 297 13.36 31.62 -13.86
N SER A 298 12.38 30.82 -13.46
CA SER A 298 11.52 31.08 -12.31
C SER A 298 12.00 30.42 -11.01
N THR A 299 11.26 30.66 -9.91
CA THR A 299 11.41 29.97 -8.62
C THR A 299 11.12 28.46 -8.68
N GLY A 300 10.64 27.96 -9.83
CA GLY A 300 10.54 26.54 -10.15
C GLY A 300 11.91 25.85 -10.18
N ASN A 301 12.96 26.56 -10.57
CA ASN A 301 14.33 26.07 -10.56
C ASN A 301 14.88 25.97 -9.13
N PRO A 302 15.26 24.77 -8.64
CA PRO A 302 15.83 24.61 -7.31
C PRO A 302 17.10 25.43 -7.06
N ALA A 303 17.87 25.77 -8.10
CA ALA A 303 19.05 26.63 -7.95
C ALA A 303 18.65 28.08 -7.60
N ILE A 304 17.69 28.65 -8.32
CA ILE A 304 17.16 30.00 -8.06
C ILE A 304 16.51 30.04 -6.68
N ARG A 305 15.69 29.03 -6.34
CA ARG A 305 15.05 28.94 -5.02
C ARG A 305 16.04 28.89 -3.86
N ARG A 306 17.21 28.26 -4.04
CA ARG A 306 18.29 28.28 -3.03
C ARG A 306 18.91 29.67 -2.89
N CYS A 307 19.13 30.38 -3.99
CA CYS A 307 19.61 31.75 -3.95
C CYS A 307 18.60 32.67 -3.22
N GLU A 308 17.32 32.58 -3.55
CA GLU A 308 16.26 33.34 -2.87
C GLU A 308 16.18 33.04 -1.38
N LEU A 309 16.32 31.75 -1.02
CA LEU A 309 16.37 31.33 0.38
C LEU A 309 17.51 32.01 1.12
N MET A 310 18.72 32.03 0.54
CA MET A 310 19.89 32.70 1.14
C MET A 310 19.70 34.23 1.25
N VAL A 311 19.10 34.86 0.24
CA VAL A 311 18.79 36.30 0.29
C VAL A 311 17.78 36.61 1.38
N ARG A 312 16.71 35.80 1.52
CA ARG A 312 15.73 35.96 2.60
C ARG A 312 16.36 35.76 3.97
N MET A 313 17.22 34.76 4.13
CA MET A 313 17.97 34.54 5.37
C MET A 313 18.77 35.76 5.77
N ARG A 314 19.51 36.36 4.83
CA ARG A 314 20.28 37.56 5.09
C ARG A 314 19.39 38.74 5.49
N GLY A 315 18.24 38.89 4.85
CA GLY A 315 17.26 39.91 5.21
C GLY A 315 16.77 39.74 6.66
N TYR A 316 16.40 38.53 7.06
CA TYR A 316 15.96 38.24 8.44
C TYR A 316 17.09 38.41 9.46
N GLU A 317 18.32 38.05 9.11
CA GLU A 317 19.49 38.28 9.97
C GLU A 317 19.71 39.78 10.23
N ASN A 318 19.64 40.61 9.19
CA ASN A 318 19.76 42.06 9.33
C ASN A 318 18.65 42.63 10.25
N ILE A 319 17.42 42.15 10.11
CA ILE A 319 16.28 42.55 10.96
C ILE A 319 16.52 42.12 12.42
N ALA A 320 16.94 40.86 12.63
CA ALA A 320 17.24 40.34 13.96
C ALA A 320 18.33 41.17 14.64
N GLN A 321 19.42 41.46 13.91
CA GLN A 321 20.52 42.28 14.42
C GLN A 321 20.06 43.71 14.79
N ALA A 322 19.19 44.33 13.97
CA ALA A 322 18.62 45.64 14.27
C ALA A 322 17.72 45.62 15.54
N MET A 323 17.12 44.47 15.86
CA MET A 323 16.31 44.27 17.06
C MET A 323 17.14 43.81 18.29
N GLY A 324 18.47 43.68 18.16
CA GLY A 324 19.34 43.15 19.21
C GLY A 324 19.24 41.63 19.41
N CYS A 325 18.72 40.90 18.43
CA CYS A 325 18.59 39.45 18.40
C CYS A 325 19.64 38.80 17.48
N GLU A 326 19.83 37.48 17.60
CA GLU A 326 20.65 36.68 16.68
C GLU A 326 19.78 35.89 15.70
N GLY A 327 20.19 35.81 14.45
CA GLY A 327 19.54 34.98 13.43
C GLY A 327 19.99 33.51 13.52
N LEU A 328 19.06 32.55 13.48
CA LEU A 328 19.35 31.12 13.53
C LEU A 328 18.79 30.41 12.30
N PHE A 329 19.62 29.60 11.63
CA PHE A 329 19.17 28.71 10.54
C PHE A 329 19.21 27.25 10.98
N LEU A 330 18.03 26.64 11.12
CA LEU A 330 17.88 25.26 11.55
C LEU A 330 17.40 24.36 10.41
N THR A 331 18.05 23.21 10.26
CA THR A 331 17.54 22.12 9.44
C THR A 331 17.07 21.00 10.36
N LEU A 332 15.75 20.90 10.59
CA LEU A 332 15.17 19.84 11.39
C LEU A 332 15.07 18.56 10.54
N THR A 333 15.93 17.58 10.82
CA THR A 333 15.85 16.23 10.21
C THR A 333 15.36 15.23 11.24
N ALA A 334 14.57 14.23 10.80
CA ALA A 334 14.17 13.13 11.66
C ALA A 334 15.42 12.36 12.17
N PRO A 335 15.41 11.87 13.43
CA PRO A 335 16.53 11.10 13.97
C PRO A 335 16.77 9.83 13.14
N SER A 336 18.03 9.59 12.77
CA SER A 336 18.49 8.45 11.97
C SER A 336 18.54 7.13 12.73
#